data_AF-E5LGB8-F1
#
_entry.id   AF-E5LGB8-F1
#
_cell.length_a   1.000
_cell.length_b   1.000
_cell.length_c   1.000
_cell.angle_alpha   90.00
_cell.angle_beta   90.00
_cell.angle_gamma   90.00
#
_symmetry.space_group_name_H-M   'P 1'
#
loop_
_entity.id
_entity.type
_entity.pdbx_description
1 polymer ?
#
loop_
_entity_poly.entity_id
_entity_poly.type
_entity_poly.pdbx_seq_one_letter_code
_entity_poly.pdbx_strand_id
1 'polypeptide(L)'
;MQPNPKFINKSSAFWAYAKLLSEQLGYSKDGVVISYSEAQARAKLKKLGINVKEGIFKDVLRYLKYRAELLNKHKDYLMDVEEARKYFQVALKQHQQNNYTCKLPLNKQKNEKKDYAYFTCIINIIAETELRYFANNNGLVYGKDIYFDDNPMNLSYILNFNRELEGIMSRRFDGAFPSTVNPILIWEIKEYYYTTTFGSRIADGVYETQLDGYEIKTIREETNKNIQHIYFIDDYNTWWNMGKSYLCRIIDMLHMGLVDEVIMGKEVFERWPQILRAVLNQYYK
;
A
#
# COMPACT_ATOMS: atom_id res chain seq x y z
N MET A 1 -4.29 5.01 -5.66
CA MET A 1 -5.42 5.50 -4.81
C MET A 1 -4.96 6.27 -3.57
N GLN A 2 -5.65 7.39 -3.27
CA GLN A 2 -5.43 8.27 -2.11
C GLN A 2 -6.67 8.29 -1.19
N PRO A 3 -6.52 8.63 0.11
CA PRO A 3 -7.65 8.67 1.03
C PRO A 3 -8.59 9.82 0.67
N ASN A 4 -9.90 9.54 0.63
CA ASN A 4 -10.91 10.57 0.43
C ASN A 4 -11.08 11.39 1.73
N PRO A 5 -10.90 12.73 1.71
CA PRO A 5 -11.01 13.58 2.90
C PRO A 5 -12.36 13.50 3.62
N LYS A 6 -13.43 13.03 2.96
CA LYS A 6 -14.74 12.83 3.59
C LYS A 6 -14.77 11.66 4.58
N PHE A 7 -13.82 10.74 4.50
CA PHE A 7 -13.80 9.48 5.24
C PHE A 7 -12.54 9.26 6.08
N ILE A 8 -11.66 10.25 6.18
CA ILE A 8 -10.56 10.26 7.14
C ILE A 8 -11.05 10.69 8.54
N ASN A 9 -10.23 10.46 9.57
CA ASN A 9 -10.49 10.86 10.95
C ASN A 9 -11.85 10.37 11.50
N LYS A 10 -12.31 9.21 11.04
CA LYS A 10 -13.54 8.57 11.52
C LYS A 10 -13.29 7.79 12.81
N SER A 11 -14.29 7.81 13.70
CA SER A 11 -14.24 7.13 15.00
C SER A 11 -14.12 5.60 14.90
N SER A 12 -13.66 4.94 15.97
CA SER A 12 -13.68 3.47 16.07
C SER A 12 -15.06 2.85 15.84
N ALA A 13 -16.12 3.52 16.30
CA ALA A 13 -17.50 3.09 16.06
C ALA A 13 -17.88 3.07 14.58
N PHE A 14 -17.40 4.03 13.79
CA PHE A 14 -17.62 4.05 12.33
C PHE A 14 -16.99 2.81 11.67
N TRP A 15 -15.73 2.52 12.00
CA TRP A 15 -15.03 1.36 11.46
C TRP A 15 -15.62 0.03 11.95
N ALA A 16 -16.15 -0.01 13.17
CA ALA A 16 -16.86 -1.17 13.70
C ALA A 16 -18.14 -1.47 12.88
N TYR A 17 -18.94 -0.45 12.57
CA TYR A 17 -20.10 -0.62 11.68
C TYR A 17 -19.69 -1.05 10.27
N ALA A 18 -18.67 -0.42 9.69
CA ALA A 18 -18.19 -0.76 8.34
C ALA A 18 -17.75 -2.23 8.25
N LYS A 19 -16.95 -2.69 9.22
CA LYS A 19 -16.47 -4.08 9.31
C LYS A 19 -17.62 -5.05 9.56
N LEU A 20 -18.46 -4.78 10.56
CA LEU A 20 -19.56 -5.66 10.94
C LEU A 20 -20.57 -5.83 9.79
N LEU A 21 -21.02 -4.73 9.18
CA LEU A 21 -21.96 -4.80 8.06
C LEU A 21 -21.36 -5.56 6.87
N SER A 22 -20.08 -5.33 6.57
CA SER A 22 -19.41 -6.01 5.46
C SER A 22 -19.28 -7.52 5.70
N GLU A 23 -18.94 -7.92 6.91
CA GLU A 23 -18.88 -9.33 7.31
C GLU A 23 -20.25 -10.00 7.24
N GLN A 24 -21.27 -9.29 7.70
CA GLN A 24 -22.61 -9.84 7.91
C GLN A 24 -23.49 -9.85 6.65
N LEU A 25 -23.20 -8.99 5.68
CA LEU A 25 -23.94 -8.87 4.42
C LEU A 25 -23.11 -9.30 3.19
N GLY A 26 -21.81 -9.55 3.37
CA GLY A 26 -20.90 -10.07 2.35
C GLY A 26 -20.26 -8.98 1.49
N TYR A 27 -18.93 -9.02 1.34
CA TYR A 27 -18.15 -7.99 0.64
C TYR A 27 -18.39 -7.91 -0.88
N SER A 28 -18.82 -9.01 -1.50
CA SER A 28 -18.94 -9.11 -2.95
C SER A 28 -20.03 -10.09 -3.36
N LYS A 29 -20.61 -9.86 -4.54
CA LYS A 29 -21.59 -10.73 -5.17
C LYS A 29 -21.41 -10.64 -6.69
N ASP A 30 -21.59 -11.76 -7.40
CA ASP A 30 -21.56 -11.80 -8.87
C ASP A 30 -20.31 -11.15 -9.49
N GLY A 31 -19.14 -11.38 -8.86
CA GLY A 31 -17.85 -10.91 -9.37
C GLY A 31 -17.53 -9.43 -9.10
N VAL A 32 -18.38 -8.70 -8.36
CA VAL A 32 -18.17 -7.27 -8.02
C VAL A 32 -18.19 -7.02 -6.51
N VAL A 33 -17.53 -5.97 -6.07
CA VAL A 33 -17.64 -5.48 -4.68
C VAL A 33 -18.99 -4.80 -4.51
N ILE A 34 -19.71 -5.11 -3.42
CA ILE A 34 -21.08 -4.60 -3.20
C ILE A 34 -21.16 -3.58 -2.06
N SER A 35 -22.27 -2.84 -2.07
CA SER A 35 -22.75 -2.04 -0.95
C SER A 35 -24.21 -2.41 -0.65
N TYR A 36 -24.77 -1.86 0.42
CA TYR A 36 -26.09 -2.27 0.93
C TYR A 36 -27.01 -1.08 1.06
N SER A 37 -28.31 -1.32 0.88
CA SER A 37 -29.34 -0.34 1.20
C SER A 37 -29.46 -0.13 2.71
N GLU A 38 -30.00 1.03 3.09
CA GLU A 38 -30.28 1.34 4.49
C GLU A 38 -31.19 0.29 5.16
N ALA A 39 -32.23 -0.15 4.45
CA ALA A 39 -33.16 -1.16 4.93
C ALA A 39 -32.47 -2.49 5.24
N GLN A 40 -31.60 -2.98 4.34
CA GLN A 40 -30.85 -4.22 4.54
C GLN A 40 -29.91 -4.11 5.76
N ALA A 41 -29.18 -3.01 5.87
CA ALA A 41 -28.25 -2.80 6.98
C ALA A 41 -28.98 -2.70 8.34
N ARG A 42 -30.09 -1.95 8.40
CA ARG A 42 -30.93 -1.86 9.61
C ARG A 42 -31.53 -3.20 10.00
N ALA A 43 -32.09 -3.93 9.05
CA ALA A 43 -32.67 -5.25 9.31
C ALA A 43 -31.61 -6.20 9.89
N LYS A 44 -30.38 -6.15 9.37
CA LYS A 44 -29.28 -6.98 9.86
C LYS A 44 -28.83 -6.58 11.26
N LEU A 45 -28.66 -5.29 11.54
CA LEU A 45 -28.30 -4.81 12.89
C LEU A 45 -29.38 -5.12 13.92
N LYS A 46 -30.67 -4.96 13.57
CA LYS A 46 -31.81 -5.34 14.41
C LYS A 46 -31.79 -6.83 14.75
N LYS A 47 -31.50 -7.69 13.76
CA LYS A 47 -31.38 -9.15 13.97
C LYS A 47 -30.24 -9.51 14.94
N LEU A 48 -29.20 -8.69 15.01
CA LEU A 48 -28.08 -8.84 15.94
C LEU A 48 -28.32 -8.17 17.30
N GLY A 49 -29.47 -7.52 17.52
CA GLY A 49 -29.77 -6.79 18.75
C GLY A 49 -28.95 -5.50 18.92
N ILE A 50 -28.40 -4.94 17.84
CA ILE A 50 -27.53 -3.77 17.89
C ILE A 50 -28.34 -2.49 17.61
N ASN A 51 -28.27 -1.55 18.56
CA ASN A 51 -28.85 -0.23 18.39
C ASN A 51 -28.09 0.60 17.34
N VAL A 52 -28.83 1.34 16.52
CA VAL A 52 -28.26 2.16 15.45
C VAL A 52 -27.95 3.57 15.96
N LYS A 53 -26.69 3.99 15.89
CA LYS A 53 -26.30 5.38 16.12
C LYS A 53 -26.41 6.17 14.82
N GLU A 54 -27.55 6.84 14.62
CA GLU A 54 -27.94 7.50 13.36
C GLU A 54 -26.86 8.42 12.76
N GLY A 55 -26.19 9.23 13.60
CA GLY A 55 -25.14 10.15 13.14
C GLY A 55 -23.92 9.47 12.51
N ILE A 56 -23.65 8.21 12.87
CA ILE A 56 -22.53 7.42 12.31
C ILE A 56 -23.04 6.55 11.16
N PHE A 57 -24.24 5.99 11.31
CA PHE A 57 -24.76 4.96 10.43
C PHE A 57 -24.89 5.42 8.97
N LYS A 58 -25.45 6.61 8.73
CA LYS A 58 -25.59 7.15 7.37
C LYS A 58 -24.23 7.41 6.71
N ASP A 59 -23.25 7.87 7.49
CA ASP A 59 -21.87 8.06 7.02
C ASP A 59 -21.24 6.73 6.59
N VAL A 60 -21.46 5.67 7.37
CA VAL A 60 -20.94 4.32 7.05
C VAL A 60 -21.53 3.83 5.74
N LEU A 61 -22.84 3.97 5.51
CA LEU A 61 -23.45 3.53 4.25
C LEU A 61 -22.89 4.29 3.05
N ARG A 62 -22.68 5.61 3.20
CA ARG A 62 -22.03 6.43 2.16
C ARG A 62 -20.61 5.95 1.87
N TYR A 63 -19.85 5.61 2.91
CA TYR A 63 -18.51 5.09 2.78
C TYR A 63 -18.47 3.71 2.10
N LEU A 64 -19.33 2.78 2.52
CA LEU A 64 -19.39 1.43 1.92
C LEU A 64 -19.76 1.50 0.44
N LYS A 65 -20.66 2.40 0.05
CA LYS A 65 -20.97 2.69 -1.36
C LYS A 65 -19.74 3.23 -2.10
N TYR A 66 -19.10 4.27 -1.56
CA TYR A 66 -17.88 4.85 -2.14
C TYR A 66 -16.76 3.81 -2.31
N ARG A 67 -16.50 2.98 -1.29
CA ARG A 67 -15.49 1.92 -1.32
C ARG A 67 -15.78 0.90 -2.41
N ALA A 68 -17.03 0.48 -2.56
CA ALA A 68 -17.43 -0.46 -3.61
C ALA A 68 -17.22 0.15 -5.01
N GLU A 69 -17.68 1.39 -5.22
CA GLU A 69 -17.49 2.10 -6.50
C GLU A 69 -16.00 2.28 -6.83
N LEU A 70 -15.19 2.67 -5.85
CA LEU A 70 -13.75 2.83 -5.98
C LEU A 70 -13.09 1.53 -6.45
N LEU A 71 -13.31 0.42 -5.74
CA LEU A 71 -12.68 -0.86 -6.05
C LEU A 71 -13.12 -1.43 -7.39
N ASN A 72 -14.41 -1.36 -7.71
CA ASN A 72 -14.92 -1.83 -9.00
C ASN A 72 -14.33 -1.03 -10.18
N LYS A 73 -14.00 0.26 -9.97
CA LYS A 73 -13.32 1.10 -10.97
C LYS A 73 -11.82 0.79 -11.10
N HIS A 74 -11.14 0.47 -10.00
CA HIS A 74 -9.67 0.35 -9.98
C HIS A 74 -9.16 -1.07 -10.27
N LYS A 75 -10.04 -2.08 -10.31
CA LYS A 75 -9.65 -3.48 -10.55
C LYS A 75 -8.79 -3.68 -11.82
N ASP A 76 -9.02 -2.89 -12.87
CA ASP A 76 -8.37 -3.06 -14.17
C ASP A 76 -6.92 -2.53 -14.19
N TYR A 77 -6.47 -1.89 -13.09
CA TYR A 77 -5.06 -1.56 -12.88
C TYR A 77 -4.23 -2.76 -12.46
N LEU A 78 -4.82 -3.74 -11.78
CA LEU A 78 -4.12 -4.96 -11.40
C LEU A 78 -3.71 -5.73 -12.66
N MET A 79 -2.49 -6.24 -12.68
CA MET A 79 -1.92 -6.98 -13.80
C MET A 79 -2.06 -8.48 -13.56
N ASP A 80 -2.15 -9.25 -14.64
CA ASP A 80 -1.77 -10.67 -14.59
C ASP A 80 -0.24 -10.84 -14.73
N VAL A 81 0.22 -12.09 -14.61
CA VAL A 81 1.65 -12.44 -14.66
C VAL A 81 2.30 -12.10 -16.00
N GLU A 82 1.57 -12.21 -17.11
CA GLU A 82 2.11 -11.98 -18.45
C GLU A 82 2.20 -10.48 -18.74
N GLU A 83 1.19 -9.70 -18.33
CA GLU A 83 1.25 -8.24 -18.33
C GLU A 83 2.43 -7.73 -17.49
N ALA A 84 2.55 -8.19 -16.24
CA ALA A 84 3.64 -7.79 -15.35
C ALA A 84 5.03 -8.11 -15.92
N ARG A 85 5.20 -9.31 -16.49
CA ARG A 85 6.43 -9.71 -17.18
C ARG A 85 6.75 -8.78 -18.34
N LYS A 86 5.75 -8.43 -19.17
CA LYS A 86 5.94 -7.52 -20.31
C LYS A 86 6.41 -6.14 -19.86
N TYR A 87 5.77 -5.57 -18.84
CA TYR A 87 6.21 -4.28 -18.30
C TYR A 87 7.60 -4.35 -17.66
N PHE A 88 7.89 -5.43 -16.93
CA PHE A 88 9.21 -5.65 -16.37
C PHE A 88 10.29 -5.73 -17.46
N GLN A 89 10.05 -6.38 -18.59
CA GLN A 89 11.01 -6.43 -19.70
C GLN A 89 11.33 -5.03 -20.26
N VAL A 90 10.37 -4.11 -20.27
CA VAL A 90 10.60 -2.71 -20.66
C VAL A 90 11.45 -2.00 -19.62
N ALA A 91 11.10 -2.13 -18.34
CA ALA A 91 11.86 -1.54 -17.24
C ALA A 91 13.29 -2.09 -17.16
N LEU A 92 13.47 -3.39 -17.40
CA LEU A 92 14.77 -4.05 -17.39
C LEU A 92 15.71 -3.50 -18.47
N LYS A 93 15.18 -3.20 -19.67
CA LYS A 93 15.98 -2.52 -20.71
C LYS A 93 16.47 -1.15 -20.24
N GLN A 94 15.61 -0.38 -19.58
CA GLN A 94 15.98 0.92 -19.03
C GLN A 94 17.05 0.78 -17.93
N HIS A 95 16.89 -0.20 -17.03
CA HIS A 95 17.87 -0.52 -15.99
C HIS A 95 19.26 -0.79 -16.57
N GLN A 96 19.32 -1.65 -17.60
CA GLN A 96 20.56 -2.00 -18.28
C GLN A 96 21.18 -0.82 -19.04
N GLN A 97 20.37 -0.06 -19.79
CA GLN A 97 20.85 1.06 -20.59
C GLN A 97 21.41 2.21 -19.74
N ASN A 98 20.83 2.44 -18.58
CA ASN A 98 21.22 3.54 -17.70
C ASN A 98 22.18 3.12 -16.57
N ASN A 99 22.62 1.86 -16.56
CA ASN A 99 23.49 1.29 -15.52
C ASN A 99 22.93 1.54 -14.10
N TYR A 100 21.62 1.27 -13.94
CA TYR A 100 20.99 1.33 -12.64
C TYR A 100 21.54 0.27 -11.69
N THR A 101 21.51 0.58 -10.40
CA THR A 101 22.17 -0.17 -9.33
C THR A 101 21.18 -0.85 -8.39
N CYS A 102 19.89 -0.50 -8.49
CA CYS A 102 18.83 -1.09 -7.72
C CYS A 102 18.73 -2.58 -8.02
N LYS A 103 18.44 -3.34 -6.99
CA LYS A 103 18.30 -4.79 -7.01
C LYS A 103 17.13 -5.20 -7.87
N LEU A 104 17.34 -6.30 -8.58
CA LEU A 104 16.34 -7.03 -9.34
C LEU A 104 16.06 -8.37 -8.63
N PRO A 105 15.31 -8.37 -7.52
CA PRO A 105 15.11 -9.57 -6.71
C PRO A 105 14.36 -10.65 -7.49
N LEU A 106 14.69 -11.91 -7.17
CA LEU A 106 13.91 -13.06 -7.62
C LEU A 106 12.73 -13.29 -6.67
N ASN A 107 11.66 -13.84 -7.22
CA ASN A 107 10.52 -14.32 -6.44
C ASN A 107 10.95 -15.51 -5.55
N LYS A 108 10.11 -15.83 -4.56
CA LYS A 108 10.36 -16.93 -3.60
C LYS A 108 9.99 -18.33 -4.16
N GLN A 109 9.65 -18.43 -5.45
CA GLN A 109 9.23 -19.68 -6.08
C GLN A 109 10.43 -20.54 -6.49
N LYS A 110 10.16 -21.80 -6.81
CA LYS A 110 11.16 -22.78 -7.25
C LYS A 110 10.85 -23.28 -8.66
N ASN A 111 11.85 -23.91 -9.29
CA ASN A 111 11.74 -24.57 -10.60
C ASN A 111 11.21 -23.62 -11.67
N GLU A 112 10.28 -24.07 -12.51
CA GLU A 112 9.71 -23.32 -13.64
C GLU A 112 8.99 -22.03 -13.24
N LYS A 113 8.63 -21.88 -11.96
CA LYS A 113 7.99 -20.66 -11.43
C LYS A 113 9.00 -19.65 -10.87
N LYS A 114 10.27 -20.04 -10.76
CA LYS A 114 11.34 -19.16 -10.30
C LYS A 114 11.63 -18.13 -11.38
N ASP A 115 11.38 -16.87 -11.05
CA ASP A 115 11.59 -15.73 -11.95
C ASP A 115 11.87 -14.47 -11.11
N TYR A 116 12.03 -13.32 -11.75
CA TYR A 116 12.05 -12.02 -11.08
C TYR A 116 10.73 -11.74 -10.35
N ALA A 117 10.82 -11.00 -9.24
CA ALA A 117 9.66 -10.36 -8.63
C ALA A 117 9.34 -9.10 -9.45
N TYR A 118 8.58 -9.27 -10.53
CA TYR A 118 8.45 -8.27 -11.60
C TYR A 118 8.03 -6.88 -11.10
N PHE A 119 7.00 -6.81 -10.28
CA PHE A 119 6.46 -5.59 -9.71
C PHE A 119 7.46 -4.93 -8.75
N THR A 120 8.13 -5.72 -7.90
CA THR A 120 9.21 -5.21 -7.04
C THR A 120 10.34 -4.60 -7.87
N CYS A 121 10.77 -5.29 -8.93
CA CYS A 121 11.79 -4.77 -9.83
C CYS A 121 11.33 -3.47 -10.51
N ILE A 122 10.10 -3.40 -11.00
CA ILE A 122 9.53 -2.19 -11.63
C ILE A 122 9.55 -1.02 -10.65
N ILE A 123 9.11 -1.22 -9.41
CA ILE A 123 9.08 -0.19 -8.36
C ILE A 123 10.49 0.33 -8.07
N ASN A 124 11.47 -0.57 -7.93
CA ASN A 124 12.86 -0.23 -7.67
C ASN A 124 13.49 0.57 -8.83
N ILE A 125 13.23 0.15 -10.08
CA ILE A 125 13.73 0.82 -11.29
C ILE A 125 13.16 2.24 -11.41
N ILE A 126 11.85 2.40 -11.16
CA ILE A 126 11.20 3.72 -11.18
C ILE A 126 11.77 4.61 -10.07
N ALA A 127 11.97 4.07 -8.86
CA ALA A 127 12.57 4.81 -7.76
C ALA A 127 13.95 5.35 -8.12
N GLU A 128 14.86 4.50 -8.58
CA GLU A 128 16.20 4.94 -9.00
C GLU A 128 16.16 5.94 -10.15
N THR A 129 15.27 5.75 -11.13
CA THR A 129 15.10 6.68 -12.25
C THR A 129 14.80 8.10 -11.76
N GLU A 130 13.82 8.23 -10.87
CA GLU A 130 13.39 9.54 -10.36
C GLU A 130 14.45 10.18 -9.45
N LEU A 131 15.11 9.38 -8.61
CA LEU A 131 16.19 9.87 -7.75
C LEU A 131 17.39 10.35 -8.57
N ARG A 132 17.80 9.63 -9.61
CA ARG A 132 18.90 10.05 -10.51
C ARG A 132 18.53 11.30 -11.29
N TYR A 133 17.30 11.36 -11.80
CA TYR A 133 16.79 12.55 -12.48
C TYR A 133 16.83 13.77 -11.56
N PHE A 134 16.33 13.63 -10.32
CA PHE A 134 16.38 14.69 -9.32
C PHE A 134 17.83 15.08 -8.99
N ALA A 135 18.72 14.10 -8.81
CA ALA A 135 20.12 14.35 -8.50
C ALA A 135 20.80 15.22 -9.56
N ASN A 136 20.67 14.81 -10.83
CA ASN A 136 21.26 15.52 -11.96
C ASN A 136 20.78 16.97 -12.08
N ASN A 137 19.49 17.22 -11.82
CA ASN A 137 18.91 18.56 -11.91
C ASN A 137 19.26 19.47 -10.71
N ASN A 138 19.77 18.90 -9.62
CA ASN A 138 20.10 19.65 -8.40
C ASN A 138 21.60 19.60 -8.05
N GLY A 139 22.45 19.13 -8.96
CA GLY A 139 23.89 19.05 -8.73
C GLY A 139 24.32 18.05 -7.64
N LEU A 140 23.48 17.05 -7.37
CA LEU A 140 23.74 15.97 -6.41
C LEU A 140 24.29 14.73 -7.12
N VAL A 141 25.06 13.92 -6.39
CA VAL A 141 25.58 12.64 -6.89
C VAL A 141 24.75 11.48 -6.35
N TYR A 142 24.05 10.76 -7.24
CA TYR A 142 23.34 9.54 -6.87
C TYR A 142 24.31 8.47 -6.32
N GLY A 143 23.92 7.82 -5.22
CA GLY A 143 24.74 6.86 -4.48
C GLY A 143 25.69 7.48 -3.46
N LYS A 144 25.79 8.82 -3.41
CA LYS A 144 26.57 9.55 -2.40
C LYS A 144 25.72 10.54 -1.63
N ASP A 145 25.08 11.48 -2.33
CA ASP A 145 24.30 12.57 -1.72
C ASP A 145 22.81 12.22 -1.66
N ILE A 146 22.37 11.32 -2.54
CA ILE A 146 20.99 10.85 -2.67
C ILE A 146 20.99 9.37 -3.06
N TYR A 147 20.27 8.57 -2.29
CA TYR A 147 20.06 7.14 -2.53
C TYR A 147 18.81 6.70 -1.79
N PHE A 148 18.44 5.43 -1.94
CA PHE A 148 17.38 4.79 -1.18
C PHE A 148 17.77 3.36 -0.84
N ASP A 149 17.15 2.80 0.19
CA ASP A 149 17.28 1.38 0.51
C ASP A 149 16.23 0.58 -0.27
N ASP A 150 16.65 -0.16 -1.28
CA ASP A 150 15.81 -0.93 -2.23
C ASP A 150 15.53 -2.39 -1.83
N ASN A 151 16.16 -2.80 -0.73
CA ASN A 151 15.96 -4.01 0.06
C ASN A 151 16.81 -3.81 1.33
N PRO A 152 16.28 -3.07 2.32
CA PRO A 152 17.05 -2.56 3.45
C PRO A 152 17.62 -3.63 4.39
N MET A 153 16.96 -4.81 4.47
CA MET A 153 17.34 -5.92 5.37
C MET A 153 17.49 -5.57 6.87
N ASN A 154 17.04 -4.38 7.28
CA ASN A 154 17.11 -3.84 8.63
C ASN A 154 15.75 -3.26 9.04
N LEU A 155 15.51 -3.19 10.36
CA LEU A 155 14.35 -2.48 10.89
C LEU A 155 14.53 -0.98 10.67
N SER A 156 13.42 -0.29 10.40
CA SER A 156 13.43 1.16 10.33
C SER A 156 13.28 1.76 11.73
N TYR A 157 14.08 2.76 12.06
CA TYR A 157 14.07 3.38 13.38
C TYR A 157 14.36 4.87 13.32
N ILE A 158 13.97 5.55 14.40
CA ILE A 158 13.96 6.99 14.52
C ILE A 158 14.93 7.41 15.62
N LEU A 159 15.84 8.32 15.27
CA LEU A 159 16.78 8.96 16.17
C LEU A 159 16.48 10.45 16.29
N ASN A 160 16.60 11.01 17.49
CA ASN A 160 16.52 12.45 17.72
C ASN A 160 17.82 13.19 17.33
N PHE A 161 17.86 14.51 17.55
CA PHE A 161 19.04 15.34 17.26
C PHE A 161 20.30 14.92 18.06
N ASN A 162 20.12 14.34 19.25
CA ASN A 162 21.19 13.80 20.08
C ASN A 162 21.56 12.34 19.73
N ARG A 163 20.96 11.77 18.67
CA ARG A 163 21.10 10.37 18.25
C ARG A 163 20.55 9.34 19.24
N GLU A 164 19.60 9.74 20.08
CA GLU A 164 18.89 8.83 20.99
C GLU A 164 17.70 8.18 20.25
N LEU A 165 17.43 6.91 20.56
CA LEU A 165 16.35 6.15 19.94
C LEU A 165 14.97 6.62 20.46
N GLU A 166 14.10 7.06 19.56
CA GLU A 166 12.73 7.51 19.89
C GLU A 166 11.64 6.59 19.34
N GLY A 167 11.96 5.72 18.38
CA GLY A 167 10.97 4.82 17.80
C GLY A 167 11.62 3.78 16.89
N ILE A 168 10.96 2.64 16.74
CA ILE A 168 11.40 1.55 15.87
C ILE A 168 10.19 0.76 15.37
N MET A 169 10.28 0.29 14.12
CA MET A 169 9.28 -0.60 13.53
C MET A 169 9.61 -2.05 13.85
N SER A 170 8.58 -2.88 14.06
CA SER A 170 8.75 -4.32 14.34
C SER A 170 9.14 -5.12 13.11
N ARG A 171 8.94 -4.56 11.91
CA ARG A 171 9.17 -5.23 10.63
C ARG A 171 10.12 -4.48 9.70
N ARG A 172 10.65 -5.25 8.76
CA ARG A 172 11.47 -4.76 7.65
C ARG A 172 10.54 -4.43 6.49
N PHE A 173 10.79 -3.28 5.86
CA PHE A 173 10.05 -2.82 4.69
C PHE A 173 10.76 -3.25 3.40
N ASP A 174 10.03 -3.23 2.29
CA ASP A 174 10.58 -3.57 0.98
C ASP A 174 11.47 -2.43 0.44
N GLY A 175 11.22 -1.20 0.88
CA GLY A 175 12.21 -0.12 0.76
C GLY A 175 11.95 1.09 1.64
N ALA A 176 12.95 1.96 1.71
CA ALA A 176 12.96 3.16 2.54
C ALA A 176 13.75 4.29 1.89
N PHE A 177 13.31 5.53 2.12
CA PHE A 177 14.01 6.75 1.72
C PHE A 177 14.05 7.77 2.87
N PRO A 178 15.21 8.42 3.12
CA PRO A 178 16.51 8.19 2.46
C PRO A 178 17.16 6.87 2.88
N SER A 179 16.84 6.36 4.06
CA SER A 179 17.34 5.08 4.59
C SER A 179 16.43 4.58 5.71
N THR A 180 16.66 3.37 6.20
CA THR A 180 16.03 2.82 7.43
C THR A 180 16.27 3.64 8.70
N VAL A 181 17.27 4.53 8.72
CA VAL A 181 17.50 5.46 9.83
C VAL A 181 16.85 6.79 9.51
N ASN A 182 15.88 7.23 10.34
CA ASN A 182 15.08 8.42 10.08
C ASN A 182 14.45 8.46 8.67
N PRO A 183 13.75 7.40 8.23
CA PRO A 183 13.04 7.44 6.96
C PRO A 183 11.97 8.53 6.98
N ILE A 184 11.75 9.14 5.82
CA ILE A 184 10.57 10.00 5.58
C ILE A 184 9.55 9.30 4.68
N LEU A 185 9.96 8.22 4.01
CA LEU A 185 9.14 7.42 3.11
C LEU A 185 9.54 5.96 3.26
N ILE A 186 8.56 5.09 3.46
CA ILE A 186 8.72 3.63 3.48
C ILE A 186 7.62 2.98 2.65
N TRP A 187 7.91 1.80 2.11
CA TRP A 187 6.92 1.06 1.35
C TRP A 187 6.97 -0.45 1.53
N GLU A 188 5.80 -1.06 1.39
CA GLU A 188 5.62 -2.50 1.34
C GLU A 188 5.04 -2.90 -0.02
N ILE A 189 5.42 -4.09 -0.49
CA ILE A 189 5.03 -4.63 -1.80
C ILE A 189 4.42 -6.00 -1.60
N LYS A 190 3.18 -6.17 -2.06
CA LYS A 190 2.51 -7.47 -2.11
C LYS A 190 2.22 -7.88 -3.54
N GLU A 191 3.06 -8.77 -4.05
CA GLU A 191 2.98 -9.38 -5.37
C GLU A 191 2.73 -10.89 -5.24
N TYR A 192 1.74 -11.43 -5.97
CA TYR A 192 1.30 -12.82 -5.80
C TYR A 192 1.05 -13.63 -7.09
N TYR A 193 1.62 -13.26 -8.24
CA TYR A 193 1.32 -13.82 -9.57
C TYR A 193 1.28 -15.35 -9.73
N TYR A 194 1.99 -16.11 -8.90
CA TYR A 194 2.05 -17.57 -8.99
C TYR A 194 1.17 -18.29 -7.96
N THR A 195 0.32 -17.54 -7.26
CA THR A 195 -0.54 -18.05 -6.20
C THR A 195 -1.84 -18.61 -6.76
N THR A 196 -2.19 -19.83 -6.36
CA THR A 196 -3.40 -20.52 -6.83
C THR A 196 -4.56 -20.47 -5.83
N THR A 197 -4.31 -20.07 -4.58
CA THR A 197 -5.32 -20.01 -3.52
C THR A 197 -5.12 -18.78 -2.65
N PHE A 198 -6.21 -18.18 -2.18
CA PHE A 198 -6.13 -17.10 -1.20
C PHE A 198 -5.91 -17.69 0.20
N GLY A 199 -4.65 -17.96 0.53
CA GLY A 199 -4.24 -18.55 1.80
C GLY A 199 -3.98 -17.53 2.91
N SER A 200 -3.75 -18.04 4.12
CA SER A 200 -3.43 -17.23 5.31
C SER A 200 -2.30 -16.24 5.05
N ARG A 201 -1.26 -16.64 4.31
CA ARG A 201 -0.12 -15.78 4.00
C ARG A 201 -0.47 -14.45 3.32
N ILE A 202 -1.50 -14.44 2.45
CA ILE A 202 -1.93 -13.20 1.79
C ILE A 202 -2.74 -12.35 2.77
N ALA A 203 -3.58 -12.99 3.59
CA ALA A 203 -4.31 -12.31 4.65
C ALA A 203 -3.37 -11.69 5.70
N ASP A 204 -2.35 -12.45 6.11
CA ASP A 204 -1.30 -12.02 7.05
C ASP A 204 -0.62 -10.77 6.53
N GLY A 205 -0.28 -10.71 5.23
CA GLY A 205 0.29 -9.51 4.62
C GLY A 205 -0.57 -8.25 4.78
N VAL A 206 -1.91 -8.38 4.82
CA VAL A 206 -2.82 -7.25 5.06
C VAL A 206 -2.85 -6.86 6.54
N TYR A 207 -2.84 -7.83 7.45
CA TYR A 207 -2.82 -7.56 8.89
C TYR A 207 -1.48 -7.02 9.38
N GLU A 208 -0.37 -7.48 8.78
CA GLU A 208 0.97 -6.96 9.00
C GLU A 208 1.03 -5.47 8.65
N THR A 209 0.56 -5.08 7.46
CA THR A 209 0.50 -3.67 7.06
C THR A 209 -0.37 -2.82 7.98
N GLN A 210 -1.44 -3.37 8.57
CA GLN A 210 -2.21 -2.65 9.58
C GLN A 210 -1.40 -2.41 10.86
N LEU A 211 -0.66 -3.41 11.33
CA LEU A 211 0.24 -3.27 12.48
C LEU A 211 1.32 -2.21 12.19
N ASP A 212 1.99 -2.33 11.05
CA ASP A 212 3.03 -1.40 10.61
C ASP A 212 2.48 0.04 10.56
N GLY A 213 1.27 0.22 10.03
CA GLY A 213 0.59 1.52 10.04
C GLY A 213 0.24 2.06 11.43
N TYR A 214 -0.09 1.21 12.40
CA TYR A 214 -0.29 1.65 13.78
C TYR A 214 1.02 2.07 14.44
N GLU A 215 2.11 1.33 14.22
CA GLU A 215 3.44 1.69 14.75
C GLU A 215 3.91 3.05 14.20
N ILE A 216 3.79 3.25 12.89
CA ILE A 216 4.12 4.53 12.24
C ILE A 216 3.29 5.67 12.82
N LYS A 217 2.00 5.44 13.05
CA LYS A 217 1.11 6.43 13.64
C LYS A 217 1.53 6.78 15.07
N THR A 218 1.82 5.79 15.91
CA THR A 218 2.31 6.01 17.28
C THR A 218 3.60 6.81 17.28
N ILE A 219 4.59 6.40 16.47
CA ILE A 219 5.87 7.11 16.35
C ILE A 219 5.66 8.56 15.89
N ARG A 220 4.75 8.79 14.93
CA ARG A 220 4.41 10.13 14.46
C ARG A 220 3.80 10.99 15.56
N GLU A 221 2.87 10.44 16.35
CA GLU A 221 2.21 11.13 17.47
C GLU A 221 3.18 11.47 18.60
N GLU A 222 4.16 10.60 18.88
CA GLU A 222 5.13 10.79 19.97
C GLU A 222 6.33 11.68 19.57
N THR A 223 6.79 11.58 18.32
CA THR A 223 8.04 12.23 17.87
C THR A 223 7.83 13.44 16.95
N ASN A 224 6.60 13.67 16.48
CA ASN A 224 6.27 14.61 15.40
C ASN A 224 7.02 14.36 14.08
N LYS A 225 7.68 13.20 13.91
CA LYS A 225 8.34 12.85 12.65
C LYS A 225 7.35 12.14 11.74
N ASN A 226 7.13 12.75 10.58
CA ASN A 226 6.22 12.22 9.59
C ASN A 226 6.94 11.22 8.67
N ILE A 227 6.53 9.96 8.72
CA ILE A 227 6.97 8.91 7.81
C ILE A 227 5.80 8.58 6.91
N GLN A 228 5.96 8.79 5.60
CA GLN A 228 4.96 8.41 4.61
C GLN A 228 4.99 6.91 4.36
N HIS A 229 3.84 6.25 4.43
CA HIS A 229 3.70 4.80 4.26
C HIS A 229 2.95 4.47 2.96
N ILE A 230 3.64 3.87 1.99
CA ILE A 230 3.07 3.52 0.68
C ILE A 230 2.89 2.00 0.56
N TYR A 231 1.70 1.59 0.15
CA TYR A 231 1.35 0.18 0.02
C TYR A 231 1.11 -0.21 -1.44
N PHE A 232 1.99 -1.05 -1.97
CA PHE A 232 1.89 -1.55 -3.34
C PHE A 232 1.25 -2.93 -3.34
N ILE A 233 0.26 -3.12 -4.21
CA ILE A 233 -0.36 -4.42 -4.43
C ILE A 233 -0.49 -4.74 -5.91
N ASP A 234 -0.23 -5.98 -6.28
CA ASP A 234 -0.53 -6.45 -7.62
C ASP A 234 -0.78 -7.96 -7.69
N ASP A 235 -1.31 -8.39 -8.84
CA ASP A 235 -1.95 -9.68 -9.18
C ASP A 235 -3.48 -9.60 -9.19
N TYR A 236 -4.04 -9.48 -10.40
CA TYR A 236 -5.48 -9.46 -10.64
C TYR A 236 -6.17 -10.71 -10.08
N ASN A 237 -5.58 -11.89 -10.26
CA ASN A 237 -6.22 -13.11 -9.80
C ASN A 237 -6.27 -13.19 -8.27
N THR A 238 -5.14 -12.92 -7.60
CA THR A 238 -5.10 -12.93 -6.13
C THR A 238 -6.03 -11.89 -5.54
N TRP A 239 -5.91 -10.63 -5.95
CA TRP A 239 -6.63 -9.54 -5.29
C TRP A 239 -8.07 -9.40 -5.76
N TRP A 240 -8.32 -9.46 -7.06
CA TRP A 240 -9.66 -9.28 -7.60
C TRP A 240 -10.47 -10.56 -7.59
N ASN A 241 -9.98 -11.66 -8.17
CA ASN A 241 -10.80 -12.87 -8.28
C ASN A 241 -11.03 -13.51 -6.90
N MET A 242 -9.98 -13.62 -6.09
CA MET A 242 -10.05 -14.32 -4.80
C MET A 242 -10.15 -13.37 -3.59
N GLY A 243 -9.56 -12.18 -3.65
CA GLY A 243 -9.24 -11.34 -2.49
C GLY A 243 -10.12 -10.12 -2.23
N LYS A 244 -11.31 -9.99 -2.83
CA LYS A 244 -12.13 -8.76 -2.76
C LYS A 244 -12.42 -8.26 -1.34
N SER A 245 -12.62 -9.17 -0.38
CA SER A 245 -12.85 -8.80 1.01
C SER A 245 -11.60 -8.18 1.66
N TYR A 246 -10.41 -8.58 1.23
CA TYR A 246 -9.13 -8.01 1.67
C TYR A 246 -8.82 -6.69 0.96
N LEU A 247 -9.17 -6.55 -0.32
CA LEU A 247 -9.18 -5.24 -0.99
C LEU A 247 -10.03 -4.23 -0.21
N CYS A 248 -11.21 -4.62 0.27
CA CYS A 248 -12.02 -3.76 1.13
C CYS A 248 -11.29 -3.35 2.42
N ARG A 249 -10.57 -4.27 3.08
CA ARG A 249 -9.76 -3.98 4.28
C ARG A 249 -8.59 -3.05 3.99
N ILE A 250 -8.00 -3.16 2.80
CA ILE A 250 -6.93 -2.25 2.32
C ILE A 250 -7.48 -0.83 2.14
N ILE A 251 -8.66 -0.68 1.56
CA ILE A 251 -9.29 0.65 1.47
C ILE A 251 -9.70 1.18 2.84
N ASP A 252 -10.14 0.30 3.75
CA ASP A 252 -10.43 0.70 5.13
C ASP A 252 -9.17 1.24 5.83
N MET A 253 -8.03 0.53 5.77
CA MET A 253 -6.79 1.00 6.41
C MET A 253 -6.24 2.29 5.78
N LEU A 254 -6.42 2.48 4.48
CA LEU A 254 -6.11 3.73 3.78
C LEU A 254 -6.89 4.91 4.39
N HIS A 255 -8.19 4.75 4.59
CA HIS A 255 -9.02 5.82 5.16
C HIS A 255 -8.90 5.94 6.68
N MET A 256 -8.43 4.90 7.36
CA MET A 256 -8.03 4.95 8.77
C MET A 256 -6.71 5.73 8.98
N GLY A 257 -5.96 6.01 7.91
CA GLY A 257 -4.66 6.68 7.98
C GLY A 257 -3.52 5.77 8.42
N LEU A 258 -3.63 4.46 8.20
CA LEU A 258 -2.57 3.48 8.49
C LEU A 258 -1.60 3.33 7.31
N VAL A 259 -2.07 3.63 6.10
CA VAL A 259 -1.27 3.79 4.89
C VAL A 259 -1.65 5.14 4.28
N ASP A 260 -0.67 5.87 3.76
CA ASP A 260 -0.92 7.19 3.17
C ASP A 260 -1.42 7.06 1.73
N GLU A 261 -0.91 6.07 0.96
CA GLU A 261 -1.43 5.74 -0.37
C GLU A 261 -1.36 4.23 -0.66
N VAL A 262 -2.26 3.78 -1.52
CA VAL A 262 -2.25 2.41 -2.08
C VAL A 262 -2.07 2.50 -3.58
N ILE A 263 -1.08 1.82 -4.14
CA ILE A 263 -0.81 1.78 -5.59
C ILE A 263 -1.10 0.38 -6.10
N MET A 264 -2.07 0.25 -7.01
CA MET A 264 -2.47 -1.00 -7.63
C MET A 264 -1.82 -1.17 -9.00
N GLY A 265 -1.03 -2.24 -9.19
CA GLY A 265 -0.47 -2.65 -10.49
C GLY A 265 0.01 -1.49 -11.35
N LYS A 266 -0.65 -1.28 -12.50
CA LYS A 266 -0.32 -0.26 -13.51
C LYS A 266 -0.35 1.19 -12.98
N GLU A 267 -1.00 1.49 -11.86
CA GLU A 267 -0.91 2.82 -11.24
C GLU A 267 0.55 3.19 -10.92
N VAL A 268 1.44 2.21 -10.75
CA VAL A 268 2.86 2.44 -10.41
C VAL A 268 3.57 3.36 -11.40
N PHE A 269 3.25 3.26 -12.70
CA PHE A 269 3.95 4.01 -13.74
C PHE A 269 3.65 5.52 -13.70
N GLU A 270 2.49 5.89 -13.16
CA GLU A 270 2.06 7.29 -13.08
C GLU A 270 2.21 7.84 -11.67
N ARG A 271 1.74 7.08 -10.67
CA ARG A 271 1.63 7.58 -9.30
C ARG A 271 2.94 7.53 -8.54
N TRP A 272 3.75 6.49 -8.71
CA TRP A 272 5.01 6.35 -7.97
C TRP A 272 6.00 7.49 -8.26
N PRO A 273 6.24 7.87 -9.53
CA PRO A 273 7.04 9.05 -9.84
C PRO A 273 6.56 10.34 -9.17
N GLN A 274 5.24 10.56 -9.12
CA GLN A 274 4.67 11.77 -8.52
C GLN A 274 4.94 11.83 -7.01
N ILE A 275 4.80 10.71 -6.32
CA ILE A 275 5.09 10.62 -4.88
C ILE A 275 6.57 10.90 -4.64
N LEU A 276 7.46 10.22 -5.36
CA LEU A 276 8.91 10.39 -5.22
C LEU A 276 9.33 11.85 -5.44
N ARG A 277 8.85 12.49 -6.51
CA ARG A 277 9.13 13.91 -6.77
C ARG A 277 8.64 14.81 -5.65
N ALA A 278 7.44 14.56 -5.10
CA ALA A 278 6.91 15.35 -3.98
C ALA A 278 7.78 15.19 -2.72
N VAL A 279 8.16 13.95 -2.39
CA VAL A 279 9.00 13.61 -1.24
C VAL A 279 10.40 14.23 -1.38
N LEU A 280 11.04 14.07 -2.54
CA LEU A 280 12.36 14.63 -2.82
C LEU A 280 12.39 16.16 -2.72
N ASN A 281 11.39 16.82 -3.32
CA ASN A 281 11.23 18.27 -3.21
C ASN A 281 10.96 18.74 -1.78
N GLN A 282 10.38 17.90 -0.91
CA GLN A 282 10.18 18.25 0.49
C GLN A 282 11.46 18.04 1.31
N TYR A 283 12.22 17.00 1.02
CA TYR A 283 13.40 16.62 1.80
C TYR A 283 14.63 17.50 1.54
N TYR A 284 14.83 17.93 0.29
CA TYR A 284 15.97 18.77 -0.12
C TYR A 284 15.64 20.28 -0.17
N LYS A 285 14.52 20.70 0.43
CA LYS A 285 14.22 22.12 0.69
C LYS A 285 14.97 22.61 1.92
#